data_AF-M6W4P6-F1
#
_entry.id   AF-M6W4P6-F1
#
_cell.length_a   1.000
_cell.length_b   1.000
_cell.length_c   1.000
_cell.angle_alpha   90.00
_cell.angle_beta   90.00
_cell.angle_gamma   90.00
#
_symmetry.space_group_name_H-M   'P 1'
#
loop_
_entity.id
_entity.type
_entity.pdbx_description
1 polymer ?
#
loop_
_entity_poly.entity_id
_entity_poly.type
_entity_poly.pdbx_seq_one_letter_code
_entity_poly.pdbx_strand_id
1 'polypeptide(L)'
;MPVEILSYISPELTGRLSRIPSFRTDFYSLGVVFYQMITGILPFISRNGNEILHAHLARKPTPVHIIRKELPITISLVISKLLKKIRTNVMHPLTD
;
A
#
# COMPACT_ATOMS: atom_id res chain seq x y z
N MET A 1 5.95 14.99 -7.13
CA MET A 1 6.16 13.59 -7.55
C MET A 1 5.04 13.24 -8.52
N PRO A 2 5.33 12.66 -9.70
CA PRO A 2 4.31 12.25 -10.67
C PRO A 2 3.30 11.28 -10.03
N VAL A 3 2.04 11.38 -10.44
CA VAL A 3 0.93 10.52 -9.97
C VAL A 3 1.26 9.04 -10.17
N GLU A 4 1.95 8.73 -11.26
CA GLU A 4 2.41 7.37 -11.59
C GLU A 4 3.34 6.79 -10.52
N ILE A 5 4.27 7.58 -10.00
CA ILE A 5 5.19 7.14 -8.95
C ILE A 5 4.44 6.99 -7.62
N LEU A 6 3.46 7.85 -7.34
CA LEU A 6 2.63 7.78 -6.13
C LEU A 6 1.81 6.49 -6.05
N SER A 7 1.48 5.86 -7.17
CA SER A 7 0.73 4.59 -7.19
C SER A 7 1.47 3.41 -6.57
N TYR A 8 2.80 3.49 -6.45
CA TYR A 8 3.66 2.43 -5.93
C TYR A 8 4.31 2.78 -4.59
N ILE A 9 4.05 3.97 -4.06
CA ILE A 9 4.73 4.47 -2.88
C ILE A 9 4.27 3.73 -1.62
N SER A 10 5.24 3.40 -0.76
CA SER A 10 4.90 2.88 0.56
C SER A 10 4.28 3.96 1.45
N PRO A 11 3.43 3.57 2.43
CA PRO A 11 2.80 4.52 3.34
C PRO A 11 3.81 5.41 4.10
N GLU A 12 4.99 4.90 4.42
CA GLU A 12 6.05 5.61 5.14
C GLU A 12 6.81 6.64 4.30
N LEU A 13 6.91 6.45 2.99
CA LEU A 13 7.53 7.42 2.08
C LEU A 13 6.61 8.59 1.72
N THR A 14 5.38 8.60 2.21
CA THR A 14 4.44 9.71 2.00
C THR A 14 4.87 11.01 2.70
N GLY A 15 5.90 10.97 3.56
CA GLY A 15 6.33 12.09 4.40
C GLY A 15 5.37 12.41 5.55
N ARG A 16 4.26 11.68 5.67
CA ARG A 16 3.24 11.81 6.72
C ARG A 16 3.47 10.87 7.89
N LEU A 17 4.47 9.98 7.79
CA LEU A 17 4.92 9.09 8.86
C LEU A 17 6.35 9.49 9.25
N SER A 18 6.60 9.68 10.54
CA SER A 18 7.92 10.00 11.10
C SER A 18 8.80 8.75 11.20
N ARG A 19 9.14 8.14 10.07
CA ARG A 19 10.03 6.97 10.04
C ARG A 19 11.00 6.96 8.85
N ILE A 20 12.18 6.42 9.11
CA ILE A 20 13.21 6.14 8.11
C ILE A 20 12.74 4.95 7.25
N PRO A 21 12.84 5.03 5.91
CA PRO A 21 12.56 3.91 5.01
C PRO A 21 13.36 2.66 5.37
N SER A 22 12.78 1.48 5.18
CA SER A 22 13.43 0.18 5.47
C SER A 22 13.02 -0.85 4.43
N PHE A 23 13.52 -2.09 4.51
CA PHE A 23 13.12 -3.21 3.63
C PHE A 23 11.60 -3.43 3.50
N ARG A 24 10.81 -2.94 4.46
CA ARG A 24 9.34 -3.00 4.42
C ARG A 24 8.74 -2.09 3.33
N THR A 25 9.43 -1.01 3.00
CA THR A 25 9.10 -0.08 1.91
C THR A 25 9.14 -0.81 0.58
N ASP A 26 10.22 -1.53 0.32
CA ASP A 26 10.38 -2.30 -0.92
C ASP A 26 9.35 -3.43 -1.03
N PHE A 27 9.05 -4.13 0.08
CA PHE A 27 8.00 -5.16 0.08
C PHE A 27 6.62 -4.60 -0.21
N TYR A 28 6.32 -3.39 0.26
CA TYR A 28 5.04 -2.75 -0.04
C TYR A 28 4.93 -2.43 -1.53
N SER A 29 5.94 -1.76 -2.10
CA SER A 29 5.98 -1.43 -3.53
C SER A 29 5.93 -2.70 -4.40
N LEU A 30 6.63 -3.77 -4.01
CA LEU A 30 6.56 -5.07 -4.66
C LEU A 30 5.15 -5.66 -4.60
N GLY A 31 4.46 -5.53 -3.46
CA GLY A 31 3.07 -5.92 -3.30
C GLY A 31 2.13 -5.20 -4.26
N VAL A 32 2.35 -3.90 -4.51
CA VAL A 32 1.59 -3.11 -5.49
C VAL A 32 1.83 -3.64 -6.92
N VAL A 33 3.09 -3.88 -7.27
CA VAL A 33 3.45 -4.42 -8.59
C VAL A 33 2.83 -5.79 -8.82
N PHE A 34 2.93 -6.71 -7.84
CA PHE A 34 2.31 -8.03 -7.93
C PHE A 34 0.79 -7.96 -8.05
N TYR A 35 0.16 -7.07 -7.27
CA TYR A 35 -1.28 -6.83 -7.39
C TYR A 35 -1.66 -6.42 -8.81
N GLN A 36 -0.94 -5.46 -9.39
CA GLN A 36 -1.23 -4.96 -10.73
C GLN A 36 -0.97 -5.99 -11.82
N MET A 37 0.13 -6.73 -11.76
CA MET A 37 0.42 -7.77 -12.76
C MET A 37 -0.66 -8.87 -12.77
N ILE A 38 -1.19 -9.23 -11.60
CA ILE A 38 -2.18 -10.30 -11.49
C ILE A 38 -3.58 -9.82 -11.86
N THR A 39 -3.96 -8.62 -11.41
CA THR A 39 -5.33 -8.11 -11.59
C THR A 39 -5.51 -7.25 -12.85
N GLY A 40 -4.41 -6.76 -13.44
CA GLY A 40 -4.41 -5.77 -14.51
C GLY A 40 -4.69 -4.33 -14.05
N ILE A 41 -4.96 -4.10 -12.75
CA ILE A 41 -5.32 -2.80 -12.19
C ILE A 41 -4.50 -2.47 -10.94
N LEU A 42 -4.31 -1.18 -10.65
CA LEU A 42 -3.66 -0.76 -9.41
C LEU A 42 -4.56 -1.02 -8.18
N PRO A 43 -3.98 -1.23 -6.99
CA PRO A 43 -4.76 -1.38 -5.75
C PRO A 43 -5.55 -0.12 -5.41
N PHE A 44 -5.06 1.06 -5.79
CA PHE A 44 -5.73 2.35 -5.64
C PHE A 44 -5.56 3.19 -6.91
N ILE A 45 -6.67 3.74 -7.41
CA ILE A 45 -6.71 4.58 -8.61
C ILE A 45 -7.38 5.89 -8.26
N SER A 46 -6.72 7.02 -8.55
CA SER A 46 -7.29 8.36 -8.52
C SER A 46 -6.48 9.27 -9.44
N ARG A 47 -7.09 10.36 -9.91
CA ARG A 47 -6.38 11.44 -10.61
C ARG A 47 -5.74 12.43 -9.64
N ASN A 48 -6.09 12.35 -8.35
CA ASN A 48 -5.61 13.22 -7.30
C ASN A 48 -4.51 12.50 -6.48
N GLY A 49 -3.29 13.02 -6.53
CA GLY A 49 -2.17 12.44 -5.78
C GLY A 49 -2.41 12.35 -4.27
N ASN A 50 -3.14 13.31 -3.67
CA ASN A 50 -3.46 13.26 -2.25
C ASN A 50 -4.40 12.12 -1.87
N GLU A 51 -5.33 11.76 -2.75
CA GLU A 51 -6.23 10.62 -2.55
C GLU A 51 -5.48 9.29 -2.67
N ILE A 52 -4.51 9.20 -3.59
CA ILE A 52 -3.62 8.03 -3.70
C ILE A 52 -2.81 7.87 -2.41
N LEU A 53 -2.18 8.95 -1.93
CA LEU A 53 -1.43 8.95 -0.67
C LEU A 53 -2.32 8.52 0.51
N HIS A 54 -3.51 9.11 0.62
CA HIS A 54 -4.48 8.73 1.66
C HIS A 54 -4.90 7.26 1.53
N ALA A 55 -5.08 6.75 0.32
CA ALA A 55 -5.43 5.35 0.10
C ALA A 55 -4.33 4.40 0.60
N HIS A 56 -3.07 4.68 0.27
CA HIS A 56 -1.93 3.93 0.79
C HIS A 56 -1.84 3.99 2.32
N LEU A 57 -2.21 5.10 2.96
CA LEU A 57 -2.23 5.26 4.42
C LEU A 57 -3.41 4.58 5.13
N ALA A 58 -4.64 4.68 4.61
CA ALA A 58 -5.85 4.30 5.34
C ALA A 58 -6.70 3.18 4.69
N ARG A 59 -6.77 3.09 3.35
CA ARG A 59 -7.65 2.15 2.64
C ARG A 59 -7.07 0.74 2.48
N LYS A 60 -7.91 -0.29 2.51
CA LYS A 60 -7.52 -1.65 2.14
C LYS A 60 -7.80 -1.87 0.63
N PRO A 61 -6.91 -2.53 -0.12
CA PRO A 61 -7.17 -2.92 -1.50
C PRO A 61 -8.22 -4.03 -1.54
N THR A 62 -8.94 -4.15 -2.66
CA THR A 62 -9.82 -5.29 -2.91
C THR A 62 -8.98 -6.57 -2.96
N PRO A 63 -9.32 -7.64 -2.24
CA PRO A 63 -8.51 -8.86 -2.28
C PRO A 63 -8.45 -9.46 -3.70
N VAL A 64 -7.27 -9.92 -4.11
CA VAL A 64 -7.04 -10.39 -5.49
C VAL A 64 -7.97 -11.53 -5.89
N HIS A 65 -8.27 -12.46 -4.98
CA HIS A 65 -9.18 -13.59 -5.25
C HIS A 65 -10.64 -13.16 -5.51
N ILE A 66 -11.02 -11.94 -5.13
CA ILE A 66 -12.34 -11.38 -5.47
C ILE A 66 -12.38 -10.93 -6.93
N ILE A 67 -11.23 -10.50 -7.47
CA ILE A 67 -11.07 -10.03 -8.85
C ILE A 67 -10.78 -11.20 -9.81
N ARG A 68 -9.86 -12.09 -9.41
CA ARG A 68 -9.42 -13.27 -10.16
C ARG A 68 -9.80 -14.53 -9.38
N LYS A 69 -11.04 -14.98 -9.55
CA LYS A 69 -11.65 -16.09 -8.78
C LYS A 69 -11.00 -17.44 -9.05
N GLU A 70 -10.34 -17.57 -10.19
CA GLU A 70 -9.60 -18.76 -10.63
C GLU A 70 -8.28 -18.98 -9.86
N LEU A 71 -7.80 -17.97 -9.12
CA LEU A 71 -6.53 -18.06 -8.40
C LEU A 71 -6.70 -18.63 -6.99
N PRO A 72 -5.72 -19.44 -6.51
CA PRO A 72 -5.70 -19.88 -5.13
C PRO A 72 -5.71 -18.72 -4.13
N ILE A 73 -6.50 -18.85 -3.06
CA ILE A 73 -6.60 -17.86 -1.99
C ILE A 73 -5.23 -17.48 -1.40
N THR A 74 -4.29 -18.43 -1.38
CA THR A 74 -2.91 -18.24 -0.90
C THR A 74 -2.20 -17.07 -1.58
N ILE A 75 -2.39 -16.89 -2.89
CA ILE A 75 -1.79 -15.75 -3.63
C ILE A 75 -2.35 -14.43 -3.10
N SER A 76 -3.65 -14.36 -2.87
CA SER A 76 -4.29 -13.18 -2.27
C SER A 76 -3.78 -12.89 -0.86
N LEU A 77 -3.48 -13.92 -0.07
CA LEU A 77 -2.94 -13.76 1.29
C LEU A 77 -1.51 -13.24 1.27
N VAL A 78 -0.66 -13.74 0.36
CA VAL A 78 0.72 -13.24 0.17
C VAL A 78 0.70 -11.76 -0.21
N ILE A 79 -0.12 -11.37 -1.20
CA ILE A 79 -0.23 -9.97 -1.63
C ILE A 79 -0.76 -9.08 -0.51
N SER A 80 -1.76 -9.55 0.24
CA SER A 80 -2.28 -8.84 1.42
C SER A 80 -1.24 -8.64 2.50
N LYS A 81 -0.32 -9.60 2.67
CA LYS A 81 0.81 -9.50 3.61
C LYS A 81 1.84 -8.47 3.16
N LEU A 82 2.16 -8.42 1.87
CA LEU A 82 3.05 -7.42 1.28
C LEU A 82 2.47 -6.00 1.39
N LEU A 83 1.16 -5.85 1.14
CA LEU A 83 0.43 -4.57 1.23
C LEU A 83 0.04 -4.19 2.67
N LYS A 84 0.53 -4.92 3.68
CA LYS A 84 0.19 -4.63 5.08
C LYS A 84 0.83 -3.31 5.51
N LYS A 85 -0.02 -2.40 5.96
CA LYS A 85 0.40 -1.10 6.49
C LYS A 85 1.06 -1.28 7.84
N ILE A 86 2.16 -0.59 8.04
CA ILE A 86 2.76 -0.47 9.37
C ILE A 86 1.84 0.41 10.20
N ARG A 87 1.39 -0.08 11.36
CA ARG A 87 0.70 0.77 12.34
C ARG A 87 1.72 1.74 12.90
N THR A 88 1.49 3.02 12.72
CA THR A 88 2.24 4.08 13.39
C THR A 88 1.86 4.03 14.86
N ASN A 89 2.85 3.97 15.76
CA ASN A 89 2.62 4.31 17.16
C ASN A 89 2.25 5.80 17.13
N VAL A 90 1.03 6.16 17.52
CA VAL A 90 0.73 7.56 17.82
C VAL A 90 1.70 7.91 18.94
N MET A 91 2.62 8.85 18.72
CA MET A 91 3.34 9.43 19.85
C MET A 91 2.25 9.99 20.75
N HIS A 92 2.07 9.39 21.93
CA HIS A 92 1.44 10.10 23.03
C HIS A 92 2.19 11.44 23.13
N PRO A 93 1.51 12.60 23.11
CA PRO A 93 2.20 13.84 23.40
C PRO A 93 2.86 13.65 24.77
N LEU A 94 4.18 13.86 24.81
CA LEU A 94 4.88 14.14 26.05
C LEU A 94 4.31 15.47 26.53
N THR A 95 3.23 15.40 27.31
CA THR A 95 2.84 16.50 28.20
C THR A 95 3.65 16.32 29.48
N ASP A 96 4.67 17.17 29.62
CA ASP A 96 5.11 17.68 30.92
C ASP A 96 4.05 18.64 31.48
#